data_AF-A0A9P0QS40-F1
#
_entry.id   AF-A0A9P0QS40-F1
#
_cell.length_a   1.000
_cell.length_b   1.000
_cell.length_c   1.000
_cell.angle_alpha   90.00
_cell.angle_beta   90.00
_cell.angle_gamma   90.00
#
_symmetry.space_group_name_H-M   'P 1'
#
loop_
_entity.id
_entity.type
_entity.pdbx_description
1 polymer ?
#
loop_
_entity_poly.entity_id
_entity_poly.type
_entity_poly.pdbx_seq_one_letter_code
_entity_poly.pdbx_strand_id
1 'polypeptide(L)'
;MTYLVLDPTSLSLRFPKASESKTLSVRILAQVVEYDIEGATLSLRKVPNVPDIYETVDLNDTDVDAEEHTYNGASSSGESMLIINVNHIVNELSADTTMVGGFVDVTGYYNGSNVAVVSCMRVDGREFLDPKKLLVMIEMDKMRKLQ
;
A
#
# COMPACT_ATOMS: atom_id res chain seq x y z
N MET A 1 16.39 -4.35 -5.07
CA MET A 1 15.84 -2.98 -5.17
C MET A 1 14.46 -3.02 -4.55
N THR A 2 14.14 -2.06 -3.70
CA THR A 2 12.88 -2.02 -2.94
C THR A 2 11.99 -0.90 -3.49
N TYR A 3 10.71 -1.19 -3.71
CA TYR A 3 9.71 -0.22 -4.15
C TYR A 3 9.01 0.42 -2.94
N LEU A 4 9.01 1.74 -2.85
CA LEU A 4 8.16 2.45 -1.88
C LEU A 4 6.71 2.39 -2.35
N VAL A 5 5.78 2.08 -1.44
CA VAL A 5 4.34 1.95 -1.67
C VAL A 5 3.60 2.78 -0.61
N LEU A 6 2.89 3.82 -1.03
CA LEU A 6 2.09 4.68 -0.13
C LEU A 6 0.61 4.29 -0.06
N ASP A 7 0.11 3.64 -1.11
CA ASP A 7 -1.22 3.04 -1.14
C ASP A 7 -1.08 1.51 -1.20
N PRO A 8 -1.29 0.81 -0.07
CA PRO A 8 -1.11 -0.64 0.00
C PRO A 8 -2.13 -1.40 -0.86
N THR A 9 -3.28 -0.80 -1.19
CA THR A 9 -4.32 -1.46 -1.99
C THR A 9 -4.00 -1.47 -3.48
N SER A 10 -3.12 -0.58 -3.92
CA SER A 10 -2.67 -0.46 -5.31
C SER A 10 -1.62 -1.49 -5.76
N LEU A 11 -1.16 -2.39 -4.87
CA LEU A 11 -0.06 -3.32 -5.14
C LEU A 11 -0.29 -4.18 -6.39
N SER A 12 -1.47 -4.77 -6.54
CA SER A 12 -1.82 -5.64 -7.67
C SER A 12 -1.87 -4.87 -8.99
N LEU A 13 -2.40 -3.64 -8.96
CA LEU A 13 -2.47 -2.76 -10.13
C LEU A 13 -1.09 -2.23 -10.53
N ARG A 14 -0.24 -1.92 -9.54
CA ARG A 14 1.09 -1.38 -9.78
C ARG A 14 2.08 -2.44 -10.25
N PHE A 15 1.93 -3.68 -9.77
CA PHE A 15 2.84 -4.77 -10.07
C PHE A 15 2.12 -6.01 -10.62
N PRO A 16 1.43 -5.90 -11.78
CA PRO A 16 0.63 -7.00 -12.34
C PRO A 16 1.49 -8.19 -12.82
N LYS A 17 2.80 -7.97 -12.99
CA LYS A 17 3.78 -9.01 -13.38
C LYS A 17 4.44 -9.70 -12.18
N ALA A 18 4.11 -9.33 -10.95
CA ALA A 18 4.63 -10.02 -9.78
C ALA A 18 4.00 -11.42 -9.68
N SER A 19 4.82 -12.39 -9.31
CA SER A 19 4.42 -13.79 -9.16
C SER A 19 5.30 -14.46 -8.09
N GLU A 20 4.99 -15.69 -7.70
CA GLU A 20 5.86 -16.48 -6.81
C GLU A 20 7.26 -16.68 -7.39
N SER A 21 7.38 -16.80 -8.72
CA SER A 21 8.67 -16.89 -9.42
C SER A 21 9.37 -15.54 -9.62
N LYS A 22 8.65 -14.42 -9.45
CA LYS A 22 9.15 -13.06 -9.63
C LYS A 22 8.62 -12.15 -8.52
N THR A 23 9.15 -12.35 -7.32
CA THR A 23 8.83 -11.52 -6.16
C THR A 23 9.48 -10.14 -6.27
N LEU A 24 8.80 -9.12 -5.74
CA LEU A 24 9.31 -7.75 -5.67
C LEU A 24 9.51 -7.33 -4.22
N SER A 25 10.68 -6.79 -3.89
CA SER A 25 10.87 -6.18 -2.57
C SER A 25 10.07 -4.88 -2.50
N VAL A 26 9.22 -4.75 -1.50
CA VAL A 26 8.36 -3.59 -1.26
C VAL A 26 8.59 -3.03 0.14
N ARG A 27 8.44 -1.72 0.28
CA ARG A 27 8.40 -0.97 1.53
C ARG A 27 7.10 -0.18 1.54
N ILE A 28 6.21 -0.50 2.46
CA ILE A 28 4.85 0.03 2.52
C ILE A 28 4.76 0.97 3.72
N LEU A 29 4.37 2.22 3.46
CA LEU A 29 4.03 3.19 4.51
C LEU A 29 2.51 3.29 4.60
N ALA A 30 1.93 2.82 5.69
CA ALA A 30 0.47 2.68 5.81
C ALA A 30 -0.02 2.98 7.23
N GLN A 31 -1.33 3.14 7.37
CA GLN A 31 -2.00 3.24 8.66
C GLN A 31 -2.62 1.89 9.04
N VAL A 32 -2.44 1.50 10.30
CA VAL A 32 -3.05 0.33 10.91
C VAL A 32 -4.52 0.61 11.17
N VAL A 33 -5.39 -0.25 10.66
CA VAL A 33 -6.83 -0.24 10.91
C VAL A 33 -7.18 -1.20 12.03
N GLU A 34 -6.60 -2.39 11.98
CA GLU A 34 -6.92 -3.48 12.90
C GLU A 34 -5.73 -4.43 13.01
N TYR A 35 -5.62 -5.07 14.18
CA TYR A 35 -4.71 -6.18 14.41
C TYR A 35 -5.51 -7.36 14.96
N ASP A 36 -5.56 -8.45 14.18
CA ASP A 36 -6.12 -9.72 14.63
C ASP A 36 -5.00 -10.56 15.27
N ILE A 37 -5.14 -10.76 16.57
CA ILE A 37 -4.17 -11.50 17.40
C ILE A 37 -4.21 -13.00 17.09
N GLU A 38 -5.37 -13.56 16.76
CA GLU A 38 -5.52 -15.02 16.54
C GLU A 38 -4.91 -15.43 15.21
N GLY A 39 -5.18 -14.67 14.15
CA GLY A 39 -4.58 -14.88 12.82
C GLY A 39 -3.18 -14.29 12.64
N ALA A 40 -2.72 -13.49 13.61
CA ALA A 40 -1.51 -12.67 13.50
C ALA A 40 -1.52 -11.85 12.19
N THR A 41 -2.61 -11.12 11.93
CA THR A 41 -2.78 -10.32 10.73
C THR A 41 -2.95 -8.83 11.05
N LEU A 42 -2.36 -7.98 10.21
CA LEU A 42 -2.54 -6.53 10.25
C LEU A 42 -3.34 -6.07 9.04
N SER A 43 -4.41 -5.34 9.30
CA SER A 43 -5.20 -4.64 8.29
C SER A 43 -4.63 -3.23 8.12
N LEU A 44 -4.17 -2.92 6.91
CA LEU A 44 -3.51 -1.68 6.56
C LEU A 44 -4.31 -0.90 5.54
N ARG A 45 -4.37 0.42 5.71
CA ARG A 45 -4.95 1.35 4.73
C ARG A 45 -3.97 2.44 4.34
N LYS A 46 -4.27 3.10 3.22
CA LYS A 46 -3.55 4.29 2.78
C LYS A 46 -3.55 5.37 3.87
N VAL A 47 -2.45 6.11 3.98
CA VAL A 47 -2.37 7.27 4.89
C VAL A 47 -3.35 8.36 4.44
N PRO A 48 -4.17 8.97 5.33
CA PRO A 48 -5.25 9.89 4.93
C PRO A 48 -4.84 11.11 4.07
N ASN A 49 -3.62 11.60 4.21
CA ASN A 49 -3.13 12.77 3.45
C ASN A 49 -2.45 12.41 2.13
N VAL A 50 -2.32 11.12 1.80
CA VAL A 50 -1.73 10.67 0.53
C VAL A 50 -2.83 10.70 -0.54
N PRO A 51 -2.63 11.43 -1.66
CA PRO A 51 -3.59 11.45 -2.74
C PRO A 51 -3.72 10.06 -3.38
N ASP A 52 -4.86 9.77 -4.00
CA ASP A 52 -5.02 8.57 -4.80
C ASP A 52 -4.14 8.66 -6.06
N ILE A 53 -3.15 7.77 -6.16
CA ILE A 53 -2.17 7.78 -7.26
C ILE A 53 -2.59 6.81 -8.38
N TYR A 54 -3.40 5.79 -8.06
CA TYR A 54 -3.65 4.63 -8.93
C TYR A 54 -5.14 4.27 -9.08
N GLU A 55 -6.04 5.25 -9.12
CA GLU A 55 -7.49 5.00 -9.15
C GLU A 55 -8.06 4.54 -10.51
N THR A 56 -7.36 4.72 -11.63
CA THR A 56 -7.92 4.41 -12.94
C THR A 56 -7.29 3.17 -13.58
N VAL A 57 -8.06 2.07 -13.58
CA VAL A 57 -7.95 1.06 -14.64
C VAL A 57 -8.94 1.50 -15.71
N ASP A 58 -8.47 2.23 -16.71
CA ASP A 58 -9.28 2.51 -17.89
C ASP A 58 -9.38 1.21 -18.70
N LEU A 59 -10.54 0.54 -18.63
CA LEU A 59 -10.82 -0.69 -19.36
C LEU A 59 -11.43 -0.41 -20.74
N ASN A 60 -11.50 0.86 -21.17
CA ASN A 60 -12.01 1.23 -22.48
C ASN A 60 -10.89 1.23 -23.53
N ASP A 61 -10.38 0.04 -23.86
CA ASP A 61 -9.66 -0.21 -25.12
C ASP A 61 -10.70 -0.34 -26.27
N THR A 62 -11.47 0.72 -26.49
CA THR A 62 -12.26 0.90 -27.72
C THR A 62 -12.00 2.29 -28.24
N ASP A 63 -11.20 2.36 -29.31
CA ASP A 63 -11.04 3.51 -30.20
C ASP A 63 -12.41 4.02 -30.67
N VAL A 64 -13.04 4.93 -29.95
CA VAL A 64 -14.08 5.81 -30.49
C VAL A 64 -14.00 7.15 -29.77
N ASP A 65 -13.71 8.20 -30.52
CA ASP A 65 -13.79 9.59 -30.11
C ASP A 65 -15.13 9.91 -29.41
N ALA A 66 -15.11 10.39 -28.16
CA ALA A 66 -15.96 11.49 -27.64
C ALA A 66 -16.01 11.54 -26.09
N GLU A 67 -15.74 12.75 -25.60
CA GLU A 67 -16.32 13.41 -24.43
C GLU A 67 -15.99 12.93 -23.00
N GLU A 68 -15.58 13.93 -22.22
CA GLU A 68 -15.30 13.96 -20.79
C GLU A 68 -16.44 13.34 -19.98
N HIS A 69 -16.28 12.08 -19.57
CA HIS A 69 -17.14 11.44 -18.59
C HIS A 69 -16.35 11.13 -17.32
N THR A 70 -16.45 12.03 -16.35
CA THR A 70 -16.09 11.79 -14.96
C THR A 70 -16.97 10.66 -14.42
N TYR A 71 -16.45 9.44 -14.39
CA TYR A 71 -17.11 8.34 -13.70
C TYR A 71 -16.94 8.53 -12.18
N ASN A 72 -17.99 9.02 -11.53
CA ASN A 72 -18.23 8.75 -10.11
C ASN A 72 -18.56 7.26 -9.97
N GLY A 73 -17.52 6.41 -10.00
CA GLY A 73 -17.62 5.01 -9.64
C GLY A 73 -18.06 4.91 -8.19
N ALA A 74 -19.23 4.32 -7.96
CA ALA A 74 -19.79 4.08 -6.65
C ALA A 74 -18.77 3.33 -5.77
N SER A 75 -18.14 4.04 -4.83
CA SER A 75 -17.37 3.45 -3.76
C SER A 75 -18.30 2.59 -2.92
N SER A 76 -18.18 1.27 -3.05
CA SER A 76 -18.58 0.36 -1.98
C SER A 76 -17.95 0.89 -0.70
N SER A 77 -18.76 1.24 0.29
CA SER A 77 -18.37 1.90 1.55
C SER A 77 -17.46 1.06 2.47
N GLY A 78 -16.80 0.03 1.96
CA GLY A 78 -15.66 -0.60 2.61
C GLY A 78 -14.40 0.13 2.16
N GLU A 79 -13.75 0.86 3.08
CA GLU A 79 -12.39 1.31 2.86
C GLU A 79 -11.54 0.10 2.44
N SER A 80 -10.95 0.12 1.25
CA SER A 80 -10.11 -0.96 0.77
C SER A 80 -8.88 -1.09 1.69
N MET A 81 -8.57 -2.31 2.12
CA MET A 81 -7.49 -2.59 3.06
C MET A 81 -6.61 -3.71 2.51
N LEU A 82 -5.31 -3.58 2.75
CA LEU A 82 -4.36 -4.67 2.59
C LEU A 82 -4.27 -5.44 3.90
N ILE A 83 -4.57 -6.73 3.86
CA ILE A 83 -4.35 -7.63 4.99
C ILE A 83 -3.00 -8.31 4.80
N ILE A 84 -2.10 -8.17 5.79
CA ILE A 84 -0.80 -8.84 5.80
C ILE A 84 -0.70 -9.82 6.96
N ASN A 85 -0.10 -10.98 6.73
CA ASN A 85 0.25 -11.90 7.80
C ASN A 85 1.61 -11.52 8.40
N VAL A 86 1.67 -11.37 9.71
CA VAL A 86 2.87 -10.99 10.47
C VAL A 86 3.33 -12.05 11.46
N ASN A 87 2.81 -13.29 11.34
CA ASN A 87 3.13 -14.39 12.24
C ASN A 87 4.65 -14.63 12.37
N HIS A 88 5.37 -14.50 11.26
CA HIS A 88 6.83 -14.70 11.23
C HIS A 88 7.63 -13.66 12.03
N ILE A 89 7.06 -12.49 12.29
CA ILE A 89 7.71 -11.37 12.98
C ILE A 89 6.99 -10.98 14.27
N VAL A 90 6.03 -11.78 14.75
CA VAL A 90 5.16 -11.42 15.88
C VAL A 90 5.94 -11.08 17.16
N ASN A 91 7.08 -11.74 17.37
CA ASN A 91 7.96 -11.51 18.53
C ASN A 91 8.76 -10.20 18.43
N GLU A 92 8.81 -9.58 17.24
CA GLU A 92 9.50 -8.32 16.98
C GLU A 92 8.52 -7.13 16.99
N LEU A 93 7.20 -7.39 16.97
CA LEU A 93 6.19 -6.35 17.01
C LEU A 93 6.12 -5.75 18.42
N SER A 94 6.10 -4.42 18.48
CA SER A 94 5.73 -3.69 19.69
C SER A 94 4.22 -3.41 19.70
N ALA A 95 3.68 -3.15 20.90
CA ALA A 95 2.29 -2.70 21.04
C ALA A 95 1.98 -1.44 20.22
N ASP A 96 2.99 -0.59 19.99
CA ASP A 96 2.86 0.61 19.17
C ASP A 96 2.67 0.26 17.69
N THR A 97 3.34 -0.77 17.18
CA THR A 97 3.24 -1.21 15.78
C THR A 97 1.86 -1.79 15.47
N THR A 98 1.17 -2.39 16.46
CA THR A 98 -0.17 -2.95 16.31
C THR A 98 -1.30 -1.97 16.68
N MET A 99 -0.96 -0.74 17.06
CA MET A 99 -1.92 0.25 17.54
C MET A 99 -2.81 0.75 16.40
N VAL A 100 -4.12 0.62 16.57
CA VAL A 100 -5.12 1.17 15.63
C VAL A 100 -4.92 2.68 15.46
N GLY A 101 -4.91 3.12 14.20
CA GLY A 101 -4.63 4.51 13.83
C GLY A 101 -3.13 4.84 13.78
N GLY A 102 -2.26 3.95 14.25
CA GLY A 102 -0.81 4.06 14.13
C GLY A 102 -0.35 3.91 12.69
N PHE A 103 0.74 4.59 12.36
CA PHE A 103 1.46 4.47 11.08
C PHE A 103 2.63 3.50 11.21
N VAL A 104 2.81 2.69 10.17
CA VAL A 104 3.84 1.65 10.12
C VAL A 104 4.63 1.70 8.82
N ASP A 105 5.87 1.25 8.91
CA ASP A 105 6.78 0.94 7.81
C ASP A 105 6.95 -0.57 7.74
N VAL A 106 6.38 -1.16 6.69
CA VAL A 106 6.42 -2.60 6.44
C VAL A 106 7.36 -2.88 5.30
N THR A 107 8.42 -3.64 5.53
CA THR A 107 9.28 -4.15 4.47
C THR A 107 8.99 -5.63 4.22
N GLY A 108 8.89 -6.02 2.96
CA GLY A 108 8.61 -7.40 2.60
C GLY A 108 8.82 -7.70 1.12
N TYR A 109 8.32 -8.86 0.70
CA TYR A 109 8.34 -9.32 -0.68
C TYR A 109 6.93 -9.58 -1.18
N TYR A 110 6.49 -8.82 -2.17
CA TYR A 110 5.22 -9.00 -2.85
C TYR A 110 5.36 -10.04 -3.97
N ASN A 111 4.50 -11.06 -3.97
CA ASN A 111 4.53 -12.16 -4.93
C ASN A 111 3.35 -12.12 -5.93
N GLY A 112 2.65 -10.99 -6.05
CA GLY A 112 1.46 -10.88 -6.91
C GLY A 112 0.14 -11.16 -6.21
N SER A 113 0.15 -11.74 -5.01
CA SER A 113 -1.06 -11.96 -4.19
C SER A 113 -0.89 -11.44 -2.76
N ASN A 114 0.22 -11.78 -2.11
CA ASN A 114 0.48 -11.48 -0.70
C ASN A 114 1.83 -10.78 -0.52
N VAL A 115 2.01 -10.16 0.64
CA VAL A 115 3.30 -9.60 1.07
C VAL A 115 3.90 -10.52 2.14
N ALA A 116 5.02 -11.17 1.82
CA ALA A 116 5.83 -11.87 2.82
C ALA A 116 6.59 -10.83 3.65
N VAL A 117 6.08 -10.54 4.85
CA VAL A 117 6.61 -9.49 5.71
C VAL A 117 7.94 -9.92 6.33
N VAL A 118 8.93 -9.02 6.25
CA VAL A 118 10.27 -9.19 6.83
C VAL A 118 10.46 -8.30 8.05
N SER A 119 9.87 -7.10 8.04
CA SER A 119 9.89 -6.20 9.19
C SER A 119 8.67 -5.29 9.19
N CYS A 120 8.26 -4.86 10.38
CA CYS A 120 7.17 -3.91 10.58
C CYS A 120 7.53 -3.00 11.77
N MET A 121 7.67 -1.70 11.52
CA MET A 121 8.08 -0.72 12.54
C MET A 121 7.11 0.45 12.61
N ARG A 122 6.88 0.99 13.81
CA ARG A 122 6.14 2.25 13.99
C ARG A 122 6.88 3.41 13.33
N VAL A 123 6.14 4.28 12.64
CA VAL A 123 6.64 5.53 12.04
C VAL A 123 5.94 6.73 12.65
N ASP A 124 6.65 7.84 12.86
CA ASP A 124 5.99 9.07 13.33
C ASP A 124 5.03 9.63 12.25
N GLY A 125 3.76 9.80 12.63
CA GLY A 125 2.74 10.35 11.74
C GLY A 125 3.04 11.77 11.25
N ARG A 126 3.89 12.52 11.97
CA ARG A 126 4.34 13.85 11.58
C ARG A 126 5.10 13.86 10.26
N GLU A 127 5.67 12.74 9.84
CA GLU A 127 6.34 12.63 8.54
C GLU A 127 5.38 12.82 7.36
N PHE A 128 4.10 12.47 7.53
CA PHE A 128 3.05 12.62 6.51
C PHE A 128 2.35 13.98 6.55
N LEU A 129 2.70 14.85 7.51
CA LEU A 129 2.16 16.20 7.65
C LEU A 129 3.02 17.25 6.95
N ASP A 130 4.31 16.97 6.71
CA ASP A 130 5.21 17.86 5.99
C ASP A 130 4.97 17.74 4.48
N PRO A 131 4.42 18.77 3.80
CA PRO A 131 4.09 18.69 2.38
C PRO A 131 5.32 18.42 1.50
N LYS A 132 6.51 18.90 1.88
CA LYS A 132 7.72 18.68 1.10
C LYS A 132 8.16 17.22 1.17
N LYS A 133 8.11 16.62 2.35
CA LYS A 133 8.44 15.20 2.53
C LYS A 133 7.42 14.31 1.82
N LEU A 134 6.14 14.63 1.97
CA LEU A 134 5.07 13.90 1.32
C LEU A 134 5.22 13.92 -0.22
N LEU A 135 5.54 15.08 -0.81
CA LEU A 135 5.82 15.16 -2.24
C LEU A 135 6.99 14.28 -2.68
N VAL A 136 8.09 14.25 -1.92
CA VAL A 136 9.22 13.36 -2.21
C VAL A 136 8.81 11.90 -2.12
N MET A 137 8.04 11.51 -1.12
CA MET A 137 7.52 10.15 -0.98
C MET A 137 6.62 9.76 -2.16
N ILE A 138 5.72 10.66 -2.59
CA ILE A 138 4.84 10.44 -3.75
C ILE A 138 5.67 10.28 -5.03
N GLU A 139 6.71 11.09 -5.21
CA GLU A 139 7.58 10.99 -6.38
C GLU A 139 8.34 9.65 -6.37
N MET A 140 8.90 9.24 -5.23
CA MET A 140 9.55 7.94 -5.06
C MET A 140 8.60 6.76 -5.29
N ASP A 141 7.33 6.90 -4.91
CA ASP A 141 6.27 5.94 -5.18
C ASP A 141 6.00 5.83 -6.69
N LYS A 142 5.94 6.96 -7.40
CA LYS A 142 5.71 6.99 -8.86
C LYS A 142 6.88 6.51 -9.70
N MET A 143 8.11 6.55 -9.18
CA MET A 143 9.30 6.11 -9.92
C MET A 143 9.21 4.62 -10.29
N ARG A 144 8.75 4.35 -11.52
CA ARG A 144 8.95 3.07 -12.20
C ARG A 144 10.35 3.06 -12.78
N LYS A 145 11.10 1.97 -12.58
CA LYS A 145 12.31 1.76 -13.37
C LYS A 145 11.90 1.62 -14.83
N LEU A 146 12.51 2.44 -15.69
CA LEU A 146 12.72 2.08 -17.09
C LEU A 146 13.47 0.73 -17.07
N GLN A 147 12.79 -0.34 -17.48
CA GLN A 147 13.38 -1.65 -17.71
C GLN A 147 13.88 -1.72 -19.14
#